data_AF-A0A920SUX9-F1
#
_entry.id   AF-A0A920SUX9-F1
#
_cell.length_a   1.000
_cell.length_b   1.000
_cell.length_c   1.000
_cell.angle_alpha   90.00
_cell.angle_beta   90.00
_cell.angle_gamma   90.00
#
_symmetry.space_group_name_H-M   'P 1'
#
loop_
_entity.id
_entity.type
_entity.pdbx_description
1 polymer ?
#
loop_
_entity_poly.entity_id
_entity_poly.type
_entity_poly.pdbx_seq_one_letter_code
_entity_poly.pdbx_strand_id
1 'polypeptide(L)' 'MNHPLGKNMIGAFYHPACVIADTKTLSPLEGRQLSAGIAEVVKYGAIRDPAFFAWLEENMEALCRCDDSAIEMRS' A
#
# COMPACT_ATOMS: atom_id res chain seq x y z
N MET A 1 5.88 -20.55 1.47
CA MET A 1 6.81 -20.77 2.61
C MET A 1 8.24 -20.53 2.15
N ASN A 2 9.10 -20.10 3.07
CA ASN A 2 10.51 -19.82 2.79
C ASN A 2 11.36 -21.09 2.91
N HIS A 3 12.42 -21.17 2.11
CA HIS A 3 13.44 -22.21 2.18
C HIS A 3 14.77 -21.55 2.59
N PRO A 4 15.71 -22.25 3.26
CA PRO A 4 17.01 -21.68 3.61
C PRO A 4 17.79 -21.10 2.42
N LEU A 5 17.51 -21.60 1.20
CA LEU A 5 18.14 -21.14 -0.05
C LEU A 5 17.37 -20.00 -0.76
N GLY A 6 16.19 -19.60 -0.28
CA GLY A 6 15.40 -18.58 -0.95
C GLY A 6 14.01 -18.31 -0.35
N LYS A 7 13.59 -17.05 -0.43
CA LYS A 7 12.26 -16.60 -0.01
C LYS A 7 11.19 -17.06 -1.00
N ASN A 8 10.02 -17.49 -0.50
CA ASN A 8 8.84 -17.86 -1.31
C ASN A 8 9.06 -18.97 -2.36
N MET A 9 10.01 -19.89 -2.14
CA MET A 9 10.34 -20.97 -3.10
C MET A 9 9.38 -22.15 -3.12
N ILE A 10 8.55 -22.30 -2.08
CA ILE A 10 7.59 -23.40 -1.94
C ILE A 10 6.21 -22.80 -1.73
N GLY A 11 5.27 -23.06 -2.63
CA GLY A 11 3.91 -22.54 -2.54
C GLY A 11 3.04 -22.95 -3.72
N ALA A 12 1.80 -22.47 -3.72
CA ALA A 12 0.82 -22.65 -4.78
C ALA A 12 0.06 -21.33 -4.99
N PHE A 13 -0.48 -21.13 -6.20
CA PHE A 13 -1.37 -20.01 -6.49
C PHE A 13 -2.79 -20.38 -6.06
N TYR A 14 -3.28 -19.71 -5.02
CA TYR A 14 -4.62 -19.93 -4.47
C TYR A 14 -5.33 -18.60 -4.31
N HIS A 15 -6.48 -18.44 -4.97
CA HIS A 15 -7.25 -17.21 -4.90
C HIS A 15 -8.16 -17.20 -3.67
N PRO A 16 -8.20 -16.10 -2.91
CA PRO A 16 -9.14 -15.97 -1.81
C PRO A 16 -10.56 -15.78 -2.34
N ALA A 17 -11.57 -16.16 -1.55
CA ALA A 17 -12.97 -15.92 -1.90
C ALA A 17 -13.35 -14.43 -1.83
N CYS A 18 -12.68 -13.64 -0.98
CA CYS A 18 -12.84 -12.19 -0.89
C CYS A 18 -11.58 -11.53 -0.30
N VAL A 19 -11.47 -10.22 -0.49
CA VAL A 19 -10.46 -9.37 0.15
C VAL A 19 -11.22 -8.22 0.84
N ILE A 20 -10.97 -8.03 2.13
CA ILE A 20 -11.53 -6.94 2.93
C ILE A 20 -10.36 -6.05 3.35
N ALA A 21 -10.38 -4.79 2.95
CA ALA A 21 -9.37 -3.79 3.30
C ALA A 21 -10.04 -2.63 4.04
N ASP A 22 -10.03 -2.68 5.38
CA ASP A 22 -10.57 -1.61 6.24
C ASP A 22 -9.47 -0.58 6.54
N THR A 23 -9.64 0.65 6.06
CA THR A 23 -8.68 1.74 6.21
C THR A 23 -8.42 2.12 7.67
N LYS A 24 -9.37 1.85 8.59
CA LYS A 24 -9.19 2.09 10.04
C LYS A 24 -8.10 1.23 10.65
N THR A 25 -7.74 0.13 9.99
CA THR A 25 -6.65 -0.74 10.44
C THR A 25 -5.26 -0.15 10.19
N LEU A 26 -5.16 0.97 9.47
CA LEU A 26 -3.90 1.68 9.24
C LEU A 26 -3.47 2.54 10.43
N SER A 27 -4.42 3.06 11.22
CA SER A 27 -4.13 3.95 12.35
C SER A 27 -3.16 3.39 13.42
N PRO A 28 -3.21 2.10 13.81
CA PRO A 28 -2.27 1.55 14.80
C PRO A 28 -0.89 1.17 14.23
N LEU A 29 -0.66 1.28 12.92
CA LEU A 29 0.62 0.89 12.33
C LEU A 29 1.74 1.85 12.75
N GLU A 30 2.94 1.31 12.91
CA GLU A 30 4.13 2.15 13.07
C GLU A 30 4.38 2.95 11.78
N GLY A 31 4.87 4.19 11.91
CA GLY A 31 5.12 5.06 10.75
C GLY A 31 6.01 4.39 9.69
N ARG A 32 6.99 3.57 10.08
CA ARG A 32 7.83 2.82 9.14
C ARG A 32 7.06 1.79 8.32
N GLN A 33 6.08 1.12 8.91
CA GLN A 33 5.24 0.15 8.20
C GLN A 33 4.30 0.86 7.22
N LEU A 34 3.72 1.99 7.63
CA LEU A 34 2.90 2.84 6.77
C LEU A 34 3.73 3.34 5.57
N SER A 35 4.92 3.91 5.80
CA SER A 35 5.80 4.38 4.72
C SER A 35 6.23 3.26 3.77
N ALA A 36 6.49 2.04 4.29
CA ALA A 36 6.81 0.90 3.45
C ALA A 36 5.64 0.51 2.53
N GLY A 37 4.39 0.59 3.02
CA GLY A 37 3.19 0.41 2.20
C GLY A 37 3.03 1.51 1.15
N ILE A 38 3.20 2.78 1.53
CA ILE A 38 3.11 3.93 0.61
C ILE A 38 4.12 3.82 -0.53
N ALA A 39 5.32 3.30 -0.29
CA ALA A 39 6.33 3.09 -1.34
C ALA A 39 5.81 2.20 -2.49
N GLU A 40 4.98 1.20 -2.19
CA GLU A 40 4.35 0.34 -3.20
C GLU A 40 3.28 1.09 -4.00
N VAL A 41 2.54 2.00 -3.35
CA VAL A 41 1.54 2.88 -4.00
C VAL A 41 2.23 3.86 -4.96
N VAL A 42 3.31 4.50 -4.51
CA VAL A 42 4.16 5.39 -5.33
C VAL A 42 4.71 4.65 -6.54
N LYS A 43 5.22 3.43 -6.34
CA LYS A 43 5.71 2.57 -7.42
C LYS A 43 4.63 2.38 -8.47
N TYR A 44 3.40 2.03 -8.06
CA TYR A 44 2.29 1.84 -9.01
C TYR A 44 2.01 3.10 -9.83
N GLY A 45 1.88 4.27 -9.18
CA GLY A 45 1.67 5.54 -9.88
C GLY A 45 2.77 5.80 -10.92
N ALA A 46 4.04 5.66 -10.51
CA ALA A 46 5.18 5.90 -11.39
C ALA A 46 5.23 4.99 -12.62
N ILE A 47 4.78 3.72 -12.52
CA ILE A 47 4.87 2.76 -13.62
C ILE A 47 3.59 2.62 -14.45
N ARG A 48 2.43 3.09 -13.97
CA ARG A 48 1.13 2.82 -14.60
C ARG A 48 0.23 4.03 -14.75
N ASP A 49 0.31 5.02 -13.88
CA ASP A 49 -0.66 6.12 -13.84
C ASP A 49 0.00 7.46 -13.49
N PRO A 50 0.41 8.26 -14.51
CA PRO A 50 1.06 9.54 -14.29
C PRO A 50 0.18 10.58 -13.59
N ALA A 51 -1.15 10.55 -13.80
CA ALA A 51 -2.05 11.49 -13.17
C ALA A 51 -2.20 11.18 -11.68
N PHE A 52 -2.33 9.89 -11.35
CA PHE A 52 -2.29 9.45 -9.96
C PHE A 52 -0.94 9.73 -9.29
N PHE A 53 0.17 9.57 -10.01
CA PHE A 53 1.49 9.91 -9.48
C PHE A 53 1.60 11.39 -9.10
N ALA A 54 1.14 12.30 -9.95
CA ALA A 54 1.09 13.73 -9.63
C ALA A 54 0.22 14.01 -8.39
N TRP A 55 -0.94 13.34 -8.26
CA TRP A 55 -1.77 13.45 -7.06
C TRP A 55 -1.04 12.97 -5.80
N LEU A 56 -0.27 11.87 -5.89
CA LEU A 56 0.54 11.39 -4.77
C LEU A 56 1.59 12.41 -4.33
N GLU A 57 2.24 13.11 -5.26
CA GLU A 57 3.22 14.17 -4.94
C GLU A 57 2.58 15.30 -4.13
N GLU A 58 1.36 15.70 -4.48
CA GLU A 58 0.60 16.76 -3.79
C GLU A 58 0.10 16.32 -2.40
N ASN A 59 -0.19 15.02 -2.20
CA ASN A 59 -0.85 14.50 -1.00
C ASN A 59 0.07 13.68 -0.07
N MET A 60 1.37 13.60 -0.37
CA MET A 60 2.32 12.72 0.32
C MET A 60 2.39 12.97 1.84
N GLU A 61 2.33 14.24 2.26
CA GLU A 61 2.41 14.58 3.68
C GLU A 61 1.18 14.10 4.45
N ALA A 62 -0.02 14.23 3.86
CA ALA A 62 -1.26 13.75 4.43
C ALA A 62 -1.28 12.21 4.50
N LEU A 63 -0.81 11.53 3.44
CA LEU A 63 -0.68 10.08 3.40
C LEU A 63 0.28 9.55 4.48
N CYS A 64 1.45 10.18 4.63
CA CYS A 64 2.43 9.80 5.66
C CYS A 64 1.91 10.02 7.09
N ARG A 65 0.97 10.95 7.27
CA ARG A 65 0.30 11.20 8.55
C ARG A 65 -0.91 10.30 8.79
N CYS A 66 -1.27 9.44 7.84
CA CYS A 66 -2.48 8.62 7.91
C CYS A 66 -3.75 9.49 8.04
N ASP A 67 -3.79 10.62 7.33
CA ASP A 67 -4.92 11.56 7.38
C ASP A 67 -6.10 11.04 6.54
N ASP A 68 -7.29 11.03 7.14
CA ASP A 68 -8.53 10.58 6.51
C ASP A 68 -8.82 11.32 5.19
N SER A 69 -8.41 12.59 5.08
CA SER A 69 -8.59 13.40 3.86
C SER A 69 -7.87 12.86 2.64
N ALA A 70 -6.77 12.11 2.83
CA ALA A 70 -6.00 11.49 1.75
C ALA A 70 -6.20 9.97 1.68
N ILE A 71 -6.66 9.33 2.76
CA ILE A 71 -6.94 7.88 2.79
C ILE A 71 -8.32 7.57 2.19
N GLU A 72 -9.32 8.40 2.45
CA GLU A 72 -10.64 8.27 1.83
C GLU A 72 -10.69 9.14 0.57
N MET A 73 -10.30 8.54 -0.56
CA MET A 73 -10.48 9.18 -1.86
C MET A 73 -12.00 9.31 -2.13
N ARG A 74 -12.58 10.46 -1.77
CA ARG A 74 -13.99 10.75 -2.05
C ARG A 74 -14.17 10.82 -3.56
N SER A 75 -14.98 9.90 -4.07
CA SER A 75 -15.43 9.83 -5.46
C SER A 75 -16.31 11.01 -5.83
#